data_AF-A0A383BVI9-F1
#
_entry.id   AF-A0A383BVI9-F1
#
_cell.length_a   1.000
_cell.length_b   1.000
_cell.length_c   1.000
_cell.angle_alpha   90.00
_cell.angle_beta   90.00
_cell.angle_gamma   90.00
#
_symmetry.space_group_name_H-M   'P 1'
#
loop_
_entity.id
_entity.type
_entity.pdbx_description
1 polymer ?
#
loop_
_entity_poly.entity_id
_entity_poly.type
_entity_poly.pdbx_seq_one_letter_code
_entity_poly.pdbx_strand_id
1 'polypeptide(L)' 'MNIQIQTEDPRFIRDTHSKALLNTDYNALQQHRREKEYFYKQQSDINILRVQVEELTKVREEILEIKSMFLEIIKK' A
#
# COMPACT_ATOMS: atom_id res chain seq x y z
N MET A 1 18.63 -38.94 7.79
CA MET A 1 18.03 -37.90 8.65
C MET A 1 18.69 -36.58 8.28
N ASN A 2 17.94 -35.55 7.88
CA ASN A 2 18.52 -34.22 7.64
C ASN A 2 18.91 -33.62 8.98
N ILE A 3 20.20 -33.35 9.16
CA ILE A 3 20.72 -32.74 10.38
C ILE A 3 20.70 -31.22 10.17
N GLN A 4 19.94 -30.52 10.99
CA GLN A 4 19.87 -29.07 11.00
C GLN A 4 20.70 -28.58 12.19
N ILE A 5 21.63 -27.64 11.94
CA ILE A 5 22.51 -27.08 12.97
C ILE A 5 22.21 -25.59 13.10
N GLN A 6 21.96 -25.13 14.33
CA GLN A 6 21.81 -23.71 14.64
C GLN A 6 23.11 -22.98 14.32
N THR A 7 23.05 -21.89 13.55
CA THR A 7 24.23 -21.05 13.31
C THR A 7 24.53 -20.16 14.52
N GLU A 8 25.67 -19.46 14.48
CA GLU A 8 26.06 -18.49 15.52
C GLU A 8 25.00 -17.41 15.74
N ASP A 9 24.20 -17.09 14.71
CA ASP A 9 23.00 -16.26 14.84
C ASP A 9 21.75 -17.16 15.04
N PRO A 10 21.00 -16.99 16.15
CA PRO A 10 19.80 -17.78 16.45
C PRO A 10 18.68 -17.66 15.40
N ARG A 11 18.72 -16.63 14.55
CA ARG A 11 17.76 -16.40 13.46
C ARG A 11 17.96 -17.30 12.25
N PHE A 12 19.07 -18.04 12.18
CA PHE A 12 19.38 -18.87 11.03
C PHE A 12 19.77 -20.29 11.43
N ILE A 13 19.10 -21.26 10.81
CA ILE A 13 19.46 -22.67 10.87
C ILE A 13 20.17 -23.04 9.58
N ARG A 14 21.27 -23.77 9.68
CA ARG A 14 21.99 -24.31 8.53
C ARG A 14 21.59 -25.75 8.29
N ASP A 15 21.13 -26.05 7.09
CA ASP A 15 20.99 -27.43 6.63
C ASP A 15 22.38 -27.97 6.28
N THR A 16 22.78 -29.08 6.91
CA THR A 16 24.10 -29.69 6.74
C THR A 16 24.29 -30.36 5.38
N HIS A 17 23.20 -30.81 4.75
CA HIS A 17 23.28 -31.54 3.48
C HIS A 17 23.25 -30.59 2.29
N SER A 18 22.33 -29.62 2.29
CA SER A 18 22.19 -28.64 1.21
C SER A 18 23.10 -27.41 1.38
N LYS A 19 23.70 -27.22 2.56
CA LYS A 19 24.43 -26.01 2.97
C LYS A 19 23.59 -24.73 2.89
N ALA A 20 22.27 -24.85 2.75
CA ALA A 20 21.37 -23.70 2.73
C ALA A 20 21.27 -23.07 4.13
N LEU A 21 21.27 -21.74 4.17
CA LEU A 21 20.92 -20.96 5.36
C LEU A 21 19.40 -20.75 5.34
N LEU A 22 18.70 -21.36 6.28
CA LEU A 22 17.26 -21.25 6.46
C LEU A 22 17.00 -20.22 7.55
N ASN A 23 16.28 -19.16 7.20
CA ASN A 23 15.78 -18.21 8.19
C ASN A 23 14.74 -18.93 9.08
N THR A 24 14.97 -18.96 10.39
CA THR A 24 14.04 -19.57 11.36
C THR A 24 12.80 -18.71 11.56
N ASP A 25 12.90 -17.42 11.23
CA ASP A 25 11.86 -16.44 11.44
C ASP A 25 10.92 -16.35 10.24
N TYR A 26 10.32 -17.51 9.90
CA TYR A 26 9.24 -17.60 8.91
C TYR A 26 8.14 -16.56 9.20
N ASN A 27 7.86 -16.31 10.48
CA ASN A 27 6.89 -15.32 10.94
C ASN A 27 7.31 -13.89 10.61
N ALA A 28 8.56 -13.49 10.87
CA ALA A 28 9.05 -12.16 10.48
C ALA A 28 9.06 -11.96 8.95
N LEU A 29 9.42 -12.98 8.17
CA LEU A 29 9.35 -12.88 6.71
C LEU A 29 7.91 -12.71 6.21
N GLN A 30 6.97 -13.50 6.74
CA GLN A 30 5.55 -13.36 6.42
C GLN A 30 4.97 -12.03 6.89
N GLN A 31 5.42 -11.52 8.03
CA GLN A 31 5.05 -10.20 8.51
C GLN A 31 5.55 -9.10 7.55
N HIS A 32 6.82 -9.14 7.15
CA HIS A 32 7.38 -8.17 6.21
C HIS A 32 6.65 -8.20 4.86
N ARG A 33 6.29 -9.39 4.35
CA ARG A 33 5.49 -9.54 3.13
C ARG A 33 4.11 -8.89 3.28
N ARG A 34 3.43 -9.12 4.40
CA ARG A 34 2.12 -8.51 4.69
C ARG A 34 2.23 -6.99 4.81
N GLU A 35 3.24 -6.48 5.50
CA GLU A 35 3.49 -5.04 5.63
C GLU A 35 3.74 -4.41 4.25
N LYS A 36 4.56 -5.04 3.41
CA LYS A 36 4.81 -4.58 2.05
C LYS A 36 3.52 -4.51 1.22
N GLU A 37 2.70 -5.56 1.22
CA GLU A 37 1.40 -5.56 0.54
C GLU A 37 0.46 -4.48 1.09
N TYR A 38 0.46 -4.28 2.41
CA TYR A 38 -0.35 -3.25 3.06
C TYR A 38 0.03 -1.85 2.58
N PHE A 39 1.32 -1.52 2.52
CA PHE A 39 1.78 -0.22 2.00
C PHE A 39 1.44 -0.02 0.52
N TYR A 40 1.54 -1.07 -0.31
CA TYR A 40 1.11 -0.98 -1.71
C TYR A 40 -0.39 -0.72 -1.84
N LYS A 41 -1.22 -1.40 -1.04
CA LYS A 41 -2.67 -1.15 -1.02
C LYS A 41 -2.97 0.27 -0.59
N GLN A 42 -2.36 0.74 0.49
CA GLN A 42 -2.53 2.13 0.94
C GLN A 42 -2.15 3.14 -0.14
N GLN A 43 -1.06 2.92 -0.86
CA GLN A 43 -0.65 3.81 -1.95
C GLN A 43 -1.66 3.81 -3.10
N SER A 44 -2.22 2.64 -3.43
CA SER A 44 -3.30 2.53 -4.41
C SER A 44 -4.56 3.28 -3.96
N ASP A 45 -4.97 3.10 -2.70
CA ASP A 45 -6.15 3.76 -2.14
C ASP A 45 -5.99 5.28 -2.15
N ILE A 46 -4.79 5.79 -1.80
CA ILE A 46 -4.47 7.22 -1.87
C ILE A 46 -4.60 7.74 -3.30
N ASN A 47 -4.16 6.98 -4.30
CA ASN A 47 -4.27 7.39 -5.70
C ASN A 47 -5.75 7.44 -6.15
N ILE A 48 -6.56 6.47 -5.77
CA ILE A 48 -8.01 6.45 -6.06
C ILE A 48 -8.69 7.66 -5.43
N LEU A 49 -8.40 7.94 -4.15
CA LEU A 49 -8.97 9.09 -3.44
C LEU A 49 -8.57 10.43 -4.09
N ARG A 50 -7.34 10.55 -4.57
CA ARG A 50 -6.90 11.76 -5.30
C ARG A 50 -7.71 11.99 -6.57
N VAL A 51 -7.95 10.93 -7.35
CA VAL A 51 -8.78 11.01 -8.56
C VAL A 51 -10.20 11.45 -8.21
N GLN A 52 -10.80 10.86 -7.18
CA GLN A 52 -12.14 11.25 -6.73
C GLN A 52 -12.23 12.71 -6.27
N VAL A 53 -11.20 13.21 -5.58
CA VAL A 53 -11.13 14.62 -5.16
C VAL A 53 -11.02 15.55 -6.37
N GLU A 54 -10.26 15.16 -7.39
CA GLU A 54 -10.16 15.93 -8.64
C GLU A 54 -11.52 16.01 -9.36
N GLU A 55 -12.24 14.88 -9.46
CA GLU A 55 -13.59 14.84 -10.05
C GLU A 55 -14.58 15.73 -9.27
N LEU A 56 -14.58 15.65 -7.94
CA LEU A 56 -15.42 16.50 -7.09
C LEU A 56 -15.08 17.99 -7.24
N THR A 57 -13.81 18.31 -7.48
CA THR A 57 -13.37 19.69 -7.72
C THR A 57 -13.95 20.22 -9.04
N LYS A 58 -13.93 19.42 -10.11
CA LYS A 58 -14.56 19.77 -11.40
C LYS A 58 -16.06 20.02 -11.25
N VAL A 59 -16.77 19.12 -10.56
CA VAL A 59 -18.21 19.31 -10.27
C VAL A 59 -18.47 20.59 -9.49
N ARG A 60 -17.61 20.92 -8.51
CA ARG A 60 -17.73 22.18 -7.77
C ARG A 60 -17.57 23.41 -8.66
N GLU A 61 -16.63 23.39 -9.61
CA GLU A 61 -16.42 24.46 -10.58
C GLU A 61 -17.66 24.65 -11.47
N GLU A 62 -18.21 23.56 -12.01
CA GLU A 62 -19.44 23.58 -12.81
C GLU A 62 -20.63 24.18 -12.04
N ILE A 63 -20.80 23.81 -10.76
CA ILE A 63 -21.86 24.37 -9.91
C ILE A 63 -21.68 25.88 -9.69
N LEU A 64 -20.43 26.34 -9.50
CA LEU A 64 -20.14 27.77 -9.34
C LEU A 64 -20.42 28.55 -10.62
N GLU A 65 -20.12 27.98 -11.78
CA GLU A 65 -20.44 28.55 -13.09
C GLU A 65 -21.95 28.68 -13.26
N ILE A 66 -22.71 27.60 -13.03
CA ILE A 66 -24.18 27.62 -13.07
C ILE A 66 -24.76 28.69 -12.14
N LYS A 67 -24.22 28.81 -10.92
CA LYS A 67 -24.63 29.83 -9.95
C LYS A 67 -24.36 31.25 -10.49
N SER A 68 -23.20 31.46 -11.13
CA SER A 68 -22.87 32.74 -11.76
C SER A 68 -23.86 33.09 -12.87
N MET A 69 -24.16 32.13 -13.76
CA MET A 69 -25.14 32.31 -14.84
C MET A 69 -26.53 32.68 -14.29
N PHE A 70 -26.99 32.03 -13.22
CA PHE A 70 -28.27 32.39 -12.58
C PHE A 70 -28.27 33.81 -12.01
N LEU A 71 -27.16 34.23 -11.39
CA LEU A 71 -27.05 35.60 -10.87
C LEU A 71 -27.04 36.65 -11.99
N GLU A 72 -26.43 36.35 -13.13
CA GLU A 72 -26.46 37.23 -14.31
C GLU A 72 -27.88 37.38 -14.87
N ILE A 73 -28.66 36.29 -14.92
CA ILE A 73 -30.06 36.33 -15.36
C ILE A 73 -30.90 37.20 -14.41
N ILE A 74 -30.72 37.07 -13.10
CA ILE A 74 -31.50 37.83 -12.10
C ILE A 74 -31.14 39.33 -12.11
N LYS A 75 -29.89 39.67 -12.42
CA LYS A 75 -29.42 41.08 -12.49
C LYS A 75 -29.83 41.80 -13.77
N LYS A 76 -30.38 41.07 -14.75
CA LYS A 76 -30.83 41.59 -16.03
C LYS A 76 -32.31 41.97 -15.97
#